data_AF-A0A327WML8-F1
#
_entry.id   AF-A0A327WML8-F1
#
_cell.length_a   1.000
_cell.length_b   1.000
_cell.length_c   1.000
_cell.angle_alpha   90.00
_cell.angle_beta   90.00
_cell.angle_gamma   90.00
#
_symmetry.space_group_name_H-M   'P 1'
#
loop_
_entity.id
_entity.type
_entity.pdbx_description
1 polymer ?
#
loop_
_entity_poly.entity_id
_entity_poly.type
_entity_poly.pdbx_seq_one_letter_code
_entity_poly.pdbx_strand_id
1 'polypeptide(L)'
;MIHSIPLTALLDACVLYPAPIRDLLLHLADFELYQPKWTTKIHQEWTRNLLVNRPELTRAQLQRTVKAMEKAFSRRYSKAV
;
A
#
# COMPACT_ATOMS: atom_id res chain seq x y z
N MET A 1 -1.11 -10.71 28.55
CA MET A 1 -0.79 -10.83 27.11
C MET A 1 0.21 -9.75 26.76
N ILE A 2 1.35 -10.13 26.24
CA ILE A 2 2.42 -9.21 25.83
C ILE A 2 1.84 -8.43 24.64
N HIS A 3 1.61 -7.12 24.81
CA HIS A 3 1.14 -6.25 23.73
C HIS A 3 2.32 -5.97 22.81
N SER A 4 2.60 -6.88 21.89
CA SER A 4 3.57 -6.64 20.84
C SER A 4 3.00 -5.60 19.88
N ILE A 5 3.67 -4.45 19.78
CA ILE A 5 3.37 -3.47 18.73
C ILE A 5 3.51 -4.20 17.39
N PRO A 6 2.49 -4.22 16.53
CA PRO A 6 2.58 -4.89 15.24
C PRO A 6 3.70 -4.25 14.41
N LEU A 7 4.53 -5.10 13.81
CA LEU A 7 5.66 -4.68 12.98
C LEU A 7 5.17 -3.65 11.95
N THR A 8 5.77 -2.46 11.93
CA THR A 8 5.42 -1.42 10.95
C THR A 8 6.49 -1.40 9.86
N ALA A 9 6.06 -1.50 8.60
CA ALA A 9 6.97 -1.46 7.45
C ALA A 9 6.57 -0.33 6.50
N LEU A 10 7.56 0.49 6.13
CA LEU A 10 7.41 1.48 5.07
C LEU A 10 7.64 0.79 3.72
N LEU A 11 6.61 0.73 2.88
CA LEU A 11 6.70 0.14 1.54
C LEU A 11 7.20 1.18 0.55
N ASP A 12 8.33 0.90 -0.10
CA ASP A 12 8.91 1.80 -1.10
C ASP A 12 8.19 1.71 -2.46
N ALA A 13 8.41 2.70 -3.33
CA ALA A 13 7.86 2.72 -4.67
C ALA A 13 8.29 1.50 -5.51
N CYS A 14 9.51 1.01 -5.32
CA CYS A 14 10.03 -0.13 -6.07
C CYS A 14 9.24 -1.44 -5.82
N VAL A 15 8.72 -1.64 -4.61
CA VAL A 15 7.92 -2.84 -4.26
C VAL A 15 6.44 -2.65 -4.58
N LEU A 16 5.95 -1.41 -4.59
CA LEU A 16 4.56 -1.08 -4.96
C LEU A 16 4.33 -1.02 -6.48
N TYR A 17 5.41 -0.85 -7.26
CA TYR A 17 5.35 -0.71 -8.71
C TYR A 17 4.86 -1.99 -9.42
N PRO A 18 5.46 -3.18 -9.20
CA PRO A 18 4.95 -4.42 -9.79
C PRO A 18 3.63 -4.82 -9.11
N ALA A 19 2.57 -4.99 -9.90
CA ALA A 19 1.26 -5.38 -9.38
C ALA A 19 1.30 -6.65 -8.51
N PRO A 20 2.02 -7.73 -8.86
CA PRO A 20 2.04 -8.95 -8.05
C PRO A 20 2.68 -8.77 -6.66
N ILE A 21 3.78 -8.01 -6.57
CA ILE A 21 4.48 -7.78 -5.30
C ILE A 21 3.65 -6.87 -4.40
N ARG A 22 3.10 -5.78 -4.96
CA ARG A 22 2.15 -4.93 -4.25
C ARG A 22 1.00 -5.74 -3.68
N ASP A 23 0.37 -6.58 -4.51
CA ASP A 23 -0.77 -7.39 -4.11
C ASP A 23 -0.43 -8.36 -2.98
N LEU A 24 0.68 -9.11 -3.10
CA LEU A 24 1.16 -10.00 -2.05
C LEU A 24 1.40 -9.25 -0.72
N LEU A 25 2.12 -8.13 -0.76
CA LEU A 25 2.45 -7.34 0.43
C LEU A 25 1.19 -6.78 1.11
N LEU A 26 0.20 -6.35 0.33
CA LEU A 26 -1.07 -5.87 0.87
C LEU A 26 -1.92 -7.01 1.44
N HIS A 27 -1.92 -8.21 0.84
CA HIS A 27 -2.58 -9.38 1.41
C HIS A 27 -1.95 -9.80 2.74
N LEU A 28 -0.61 -9.84 2.84
CA LEU A 28 0.08 -10.14 4.10
C LEU A 28 -0.26 -9.12 5.20
N ALA A 29 -0.38 -7.84 4.83
CA ALA A 29 -0.85 -6.80 5.73
C ALA A 29 -2.33 -6.98 6.13
N ASP A 30 -3.16 -7.47 5.22
CA ASP A 30 -4.57 -7.76 5.49
C ASP A 30 -4.77 -8.92 6.48
N PHE A 31 -3.87 -9.92 6.43
CA PHE A 31 -3.72 -10.98 7.43
C PHE A 31 -3.09 -10.53 8.76
N GLU A 32 -2.94 -9.21 8.98
CA GLU A 32 -2.43 -8.62 10.22
C GLU A 32 -0.98 -9.02 10.59
N LEU A 33 -0.19 -9.50 9.61
CA LEU A 33 1.20 -9.88 9.85
C LEU A 33 2.11 -8.66 10.08
N TYR A 34 1.75 -7.51 9.53
CA TYR A 34 2.45 -6.23 9.73
C TYR A 34 1.54 -5.05 9.34
N GLN A 35 1.94 -3.83 9.71
CA GLN A 35 1.29 -2.59 9.32
C GLN A 35 2.04 -1.91 8.17
N PRO A 36 1.46 -1.82 6.98
CA PRO A 36 2.08 -1.14 5.86
C PRO A 36 1.90 0.37 5.99
N LYS A 37 2.95 1.11 5.67
CA LYS A 37 2.94 2.56 5.57
C LYS A 37 3.56 2.99 4.24
N TRP A 38 3.18 4.18 3.80
CA TRP A 38 3.71 4.83 2.61
C TRP A 38 3.47 6.33 2.73
N THR A 39 4.14 7.10 1.89
CA THR A 39 3.94 8.54 1.80
C THR A 39 3.26 8.89 0.47
N THR A 40 2.69 10.09 0.39
CA THR A 40 2.19 10.64 -0.88
C THR A 40 3.26 10.63 -1.97
N LYS A 41 4.53 10.86 -1.61
CA LYS A 41 5.67 10.84 -2.55
C LYS A 41 5.90 9.45 -3.14
N ILE A 42 5.86 8.41 -2.31
CA ILE A 42 5.96 7.01 -2.75
C ILE A 42 4.82 6.68 -3.72
N HIS A 43 3.59 7.08 -3.41
CA HIS A 43 2.45 6.91 -4.32
C HIS A 43 2.66 7.59 -5.66
N GLN A 44 3.14 8.83 -5.65
CA GLN A 44 3.42 9.57 -6.88
C GLN A 44 4.53 8.91 -7.71
N GLU A 45 5.56 8.37 -7.07
CA GLU A 45 6.69 7.77 -7.76
C GLU A 45 6.30 6.50 -8.52
N TRP A 46 5.71 5.51 -7.86
CA TRP A 46 5.35 4.27 -8.55
C TRP A 46 4.24 4.50 -9.57
N THR A 47 3.26 5.38 -9.29
CA THR A 47 2.19 5.66 -10.26
C THR A 47 2.69 6.38 -11.50
N ARG A 48 3.59 7.37 -11.34
CA ARG A 48 4.23 8.07 -12.46
C ARG A 48 5.02 7.09 -13.34
N ASN A 49 5.85 6.25 -12.72
CA ASN A 49 6.65 5.27 -13.46
C ASN A 49 5.76 4.24 -14.17
N LEU A 50 4.64 3.85 -13.56
CA LEU A 50 3.71 2.88 -14.16
C LEU A 50 3.01 3.48 -15.38
N LEU A 51 2.61 4.75 -15.35
CA LEU A 51 2.01 5.43 -16.52
C LEU A 51 3.00 5.56 -17.69
N VAL A 52 4.30 5.72 -17.40
CA VAL A 52 5.34 5.77 -18.45
C VAL A 52 5.52 4.42 -19.11
N ASN A 53 5.56 3.34 -18.32
CA ASN A 53 5.88 1.99 -18.83
C ASN A 53 4.65 1.20 -19.30
N ARG A 54 3.44 1.64 -18.94
CA ARG A 54 2.16 1.02 -19.29
C ARG A 54 1.16 2.07 -19.78
N PRO A 55 1.28 2.52 -21.05
CA PRO A 55 0.44 3.58 -21.62
C PRO A 55 -1.04 3.21 -21.71
N GLU A 56 -1.39 1.93 -21.61
CA GLU A 56 -2.77 1.43 -21.51
C GLU A 56 -3.46 1.80 -20.19
N LEU A 57 -2.69 2.18 -19.16
CA LEU A 57 -3.22 2.57 -17.87
C LEU A 57 -3.52 4.07 -17.84
N THR A 58 -4.68 4.40 -17.30
CA THR A 58 -5.09 5.80 -17.08
C THR A 58 -4.72 6.25 -15.67
N ARG A 59 -4.43 7.54 -15.52
CA ARG A 59 -4.19 8.16 -14.20
C ARG A 59 -5.35 7.93 -13.23
N ALA A 60 -6.59 7.92 -13.75
CA ALA A 60 -7.79 7.66 -12.96
C ALA A 60 -7.82 6.23 -12.36
N GLN A 61 -7.41 5.20 -13.12
CA GLN A 61 -7.31 3.82 -12.60
C GLN A 61 -6.29 3.71 -11.46
N LEU A 62 -5.14 4.36 -11.61
CA LEU A 62 -4.11 4.35 -10.56
C LEU A 62 -4.55 5.13 -9.32
N GLN A 63 -5.19 6.28 -9.49
CA GLN A 63 -5.75 7.04 -8.38
C GLN A 63 -6.83 6.27 -7.62
N ARG A 64 -7.66 5.48 -8.30
CA ARG A 64 -8.62 4.57 -7.64
C ARG A 64 -7.89 3.53 -6.79
N THR A 65 -6.82 2.95 -7.31
CA THR A 65 -5.99 1.97 -6.59
C THR A 65 -5.36 2.58 -5.34
N VAL A 66 -4.74 3.76 -5.47
CA VAL A 66 -4.17 4.52 -4.34
C VAL A 66 -5.23 4.79 -3.28
N LYS A 67 -6.40 5.28 -3.68
CA LYS A 67 -7.52 5.54 -2.74
C LYS A 67 -8.01 4.27 -2.05
N ALA A 68 -8.02 3.13 -2.75
CA ALA A 68 -8.40 1.85 -2.16
C ALA A 68 -7.38 1.39 -1.11
N MET A 69 -6.08 1.52 -1.39
CA MET A 69 -5.00 1.24 -0.43
C MET A 69 -5.12 2.14 0.81
N GLU A 70 -5.24 3.46 0.60
CA GLU A 70 -5.44 4.41 1.69
C GLU A 70 -6.68 4.05 2.51
N LYS A 71 -7.82 3.76 1.89
CA LYS A 71 -9.04 3.38 2.60
C LYS A 71 -8.88 2.09 3.40
N ALA A 72 -8.23 1.07 2.84
CA ALA A 72 -8.05 -0.22 3.50
C ALA A 72 -7.17 -0.12 4.76
N PHE A 73 -6.17 0.76 4.74
CA PHE A 73 -5.16 0.85 5.81
C PHE A 73 -5.19 2.18 6.59
N SER A 74 -6.15 3.07 6.30
CA SER A 74 -6.33 4.38 6.96
C SER A 74 -6.71 4.25 8.43
N ARG A 75 -7.37 3.16 8.84
CA ARG A 75 -7.98 3.07 10.19
C ARG A 75 -8.05 1.66 10.77
N ARG A 76 -6.99 0.86 10.65
CA ARG A 76 -6.86 -0.39 11.41
C ARG A 76 -6.29 -0.11 12.82
N TYR A 77 -7.06 0.68 13.59
CA TYR A 77 -6.96 0.83 15.04
C TYR A 77 -8.38 0.97 15.60
N SER A 78 -9.02 -0.17 15.88
CA SER A 78 -10.03 -0.32 16.93
C SER A 78 -10.20 -1.81 17.20
N LYS A 79 -9.50 -2.29 18.22
CA LYS A 79 -9.95 -3.30 19.18
C LYS A 79 -8.84 -3.50 20.21
N ALA A 80 -8.82 -2.62 21.20
CA ALA A 80 -8.37 -2.83 22.58
C ALA A 80 -8.16 -1.46 23.26
N VAL A 81 -9.24 -0.70 23.46
CA VAL A 81 -9.49 0.07 24.70
C VAL A 81 -11.00 0.01 24.93
#